data_AF-A0A0A2V141-F1
#
_entry.id   AF-A0A0A2V141-F1
#
_cell.length_a   1.000
_cell.length_b   1.000
_cell.length_c   1.000
_cell.angle_alpha   90.00
_cell.angle_beta   90.00
_cell.angle_gamma   90.00
#
_symmetry.space_group_name_H-M   'P 1'
#
loop_
_entity.id
_entity.type
_entity.pdbx_description
1 polymer ?
#
loop_
_entity_poly.entity_id
_entity_poly.type
_entity_poly.pdbx_seq_one_letter_code
_entity_poly.pdbx_strand_id
1 'polypeptide(L)'
;MATTGSQPPGRGRKDWRYLLTRPTDQPRVSIEEFREAIHSDSDRVYNELAAIFDGIFDDEKTLRDTITRLRMERNNATDQAAVKQSQIDELIAERNELSHTLVRMTVSNQAASRGVTPSETTRRSVKIDDPKHLTDGKEPKFEHWLSRMKNKLRENADHYPTERMRIAYIENRTDGDAARHIAPRMEEDHPERYQTAEEIFEHLKSIYEDANKLQNAKSDYRKLIMRNGDNYHEFVTKFLHLAGEAKIARGDYKTDFNDKLSFDLQKMVAVANATTDTYAEFQKICAQAAHTLQAINATQKSKSSRGNGPNTFKQNTLRTANSQTPPSISTTKSPTVKEALSSRPDIQCYYCKEKGHIARNCPAKQKSQQVIAELTGNDAPEPSADSGKE
;
A
#
# COMPACT_ATOMS: atom_id res chain seq x y z
N MET A 1 -8.33 -27.53 52.61
CA MET A 1 -9.62 -27.41 51.89
C MET A 1 -9.29 -27.15 50.44
N ALA A 2 -9.43 -28.19 49.62
CA ALA A 2 -9.01 -28.20 48.21
C ALA A 2 -10.24 -27.97 47.32
N THR A 3 -10.20 -26.93 46.49
CA THR A 3 -11.18 -26.72 45.41
C THR A 3 -10.48 -27.04 44.10
N THR A 4 -10.70 -28.26 43.64
CA THR A 4 -10.36 -28.75 42.30
C THR A 4 -11.26 -28.07 41.26
N GLY A 5 -10.69 -27.20 40.43
CA GLY A 5 -11.35 -26.64 39.25
C GLY A 5 -11.14 -27.56 38.05
N SER A 6 -12.18 -28.30 37.67
CA SER A 6 -12.20 -29.14 36.47
C SER A 6 -12.21 -28.28 35.20
N GLN A 7 -11.24 -28.52 34.33
CA GLN A 7 -11.12 -27.93 33.00
C GLN A 7 -12.06 -28.67 32.02
N PRO A 8 -12.86 -27.99 31.17
CA PRO A 8 -13.72 -28.68 30.21
C PRO A 8 -12.88 -29.28 29.06
N PRO A 9 -13.32 -30.41 28.46
CA PRO A 9 -12.54 -31.14 27.47
C PRO A 9 -12.43 -30.35 26.17
N GLY A 10 -11.23 -30.36 25.58
CA GLY A 10 -10.91 -29.63 24.36
C GLY A 10 -11.77 -30.06 23.18
N ARG A 11 -12.65 -29.16 22.71
CA ARG A 11 -13.22 -29.24 21.36
C ARG A 11 -12.16 -28.76 20.39
N GLY A 12 -11.68 -29.67 19.54
CA GLY A 12 -10.68 -29.38 18.51
C GLY A 12 -11.08 -28.17 17.68
N ARG A 13 -10.17 -27.19 17.56
CA ARG A 13 -10.30 -26.08 16.61
C ARG A 13 -10.42 -26.66 15.21
N LYS A 14 -11.65 -26.76 14.69
CA LYS A 14 -11.87 -26.95 13.25
C LYS A 14 -11.31 -25.72 12.55
N ASP A 15 -10.21 -25.91 11.82
CA ASP A 15 -9.54 -24.87 11.06
C ASP A 15 -10.45 -24.44 9.89
N TRP A 16 -11.14 -23.32 10.08
CA TRP A 16 -12.06 -22.72 9.11
C TRP A 16 -11.38 -22.37 7.77
N ARG A 17 -10.04 -22.31 7.73
CA ARG A 17 -9.28 -22.03 6.51
C ARG A 17 -9.49 -23.08 5.41
N TYR A 18 -9.83 -24.31 5.77
CA TYR A 18 -10.14 -25.36 4.78
C TYR A 18 -11.53 -25.22 4.14
N LEU A 19 -12.44 -24.43 4.72
CA LEU A 19 -13.80 -24.25 4.19
C LEU A 19 -13.88 -23.16 3.11
N LEU A 20 -12.96 -22.19 3.12
CA LEU A 20 -12.96 -21.05 2.19
C LEU A 20 -12.15 -21.28 0.90
N THR A 21 -11.40 -22.39 0.78
CA THR A 21 -10.55 -22.70 -0.38
C THR A 21 -11.15 -23.73 -1.33
N ARG A 22 -12.36 -24.24 -1.07
CA ARG A 22 -13.03 -25.13 -2.03
C ARG A 22 -13.71 -24.31 -3.13
N PRO A 23 -13.55 -24.70 -4.42
CA PRO A 23 -14.38 -24.18 -5.49
C PRO A 23 -15.85 -24.43 -5.14
N THR A 24 -16.61 -23.36 -5.01
CA THR A 24 -17.97 -23.33 -4.45
C THR A 24 -19.04 -23.93 -5.36
N ASP A 25 -18.68 -24.34 -6.58
CA ASP A 25 -19.65 -24.62 -7.65
C ASP A 25 -19.92 -26.11 -7.92
N GLN A 26 -19.40 -27.04 -7.10
CA GLN A 26 -19.75 -28.47 -7.23
C GLN A 26 -20.29 -29.06 -5.92
N PRO A 27 -21.54 -29.58 -5.91
CA PRO A 27 -22.07 -30.27 -4.75
C PRO A 27 -21.21 -31.52 -4.46
N ARG A 28 -21.04 -31.84 -3.17
CA ARG A 28 -20.24 -33.01 -2.74
C ARG A 28 -20.86 -34.35 -3.15
N VAL A 29 -22.15 -34.34 -3.47
CA VAL A 29 -22.96 -35.50 -3.85
C VAL A 29 -23.78 -35.05 -5.06
N SER A 30 -23.78 -35.83 -6.14
CA SER A 30 -24.62 -35.51 -7.30
C SER A 30 -26.10 -35.66 -6.94
N ILE A 31 -26.99 -35.02 -7.71
CA ILE A 31 -28.42 -35.15 -7.44
C ILE A 31 -28.91 -36.59 -7.70
N GLU A 32 -28.25 -37.31 -8.60
CA GLU A 32 -28.48 -38.72 -8.89
C GLU A 32 -28.09 -39.61 -7.70
N GLU A 33 -26.89 -39.42 -7.14
CA GLU A 33 -26.43 -40.14 -5.94
C GLU A 33 -27.36 -39.90 -4.75
N PHE A 34 -27.81 -38.65 -4.59
CA PHE A 34 -28.77 -38.30 -3.54
C PHE A 34 -30.13 -39.01 -3.73
N ARG A 35 -30.63 -39.09 -4.96
CA ARG A 35 -31.89 -39.81 -5.28
C ARG A 35 -31.75 -41.30 -5.03
N GLU A 36 -30.65 -41.92 -5.44
CA GLU A 36 -30.38 -43.35 -5.17
C GLU A 36 -30.30 -43.62 -3.67
N ALA A 37 -29.64 -42.75 -2.89
CA ALA A 37 -29.56 -42.89 -1.45
C ALA A 37 -30.94 -42.83 -0.77
N ILE A 38 -31.82 -41.90 -1.19
CA ILE A 38 -33.21 -41.81 -0.69
C ILE A 38 -34.00 -43.07 -1.02
N HIS A 39 -33.88 -43.60 -2.24
CA HIS A 39 -34.59 -44.81 -2.65
C HIS A 39 -34.09 -46.06 -1.92
N SER A 40 -32.80 -46.10 -1.56
CA SER A 40 -32.22 -47.22 -0.84
C SER A 40 -32.57 -47.21 0.66
N ASP A 41 -32.49 -46.06 1.31
CA ASP A 41 -32.70 -45.92 2.77
C ASP A 41 -33.03 -44.47 3.14
N SER A 42 -34.32 -44.13 3.06
CA SER A 42 -34.79 -42.76 3.36
C SER A 42 -34.58 -42.35 4.81
N ASP A 43 -34.69 -43.30 5.75
CA ASP A 43 -34.54 -43.02 7.18
C ASP A 43 -33.09 -42.68 7.50
N ARG A 44 -32.12 -43.39 6.89
CA ARG A 44 -30.71 -43.05 7.02
C ARG A 44 -30.41 -41.65 6.48
N VAL A 45 -30.89 -41.31 5.28
CA VAL A 45 -30.66 -39.97 4.70
C VAL A 45 -31.27 -38.88 5.57
N TYR A 46 -32.49 -39.10 6.09
CA TYR A 46 -33.13 -38.17 7.02
C TYR A 46 -32.30 -37.96 8.29
N ASN A 47 -31.84 -39.04 8.93
CA ASN A 47 -31.03 -38.97 10.15
C ASN A 47 -29.68 -38.26 9.91
N GLU A 48 -29.03 -38.51 8.77
CA GLU A 48 -27.80 -37.82 8.38
C GLU A 48 -28.05 -36.31 8.17
N LEU A 49 -29.13 -35.93 7.47
CA LEU A 49 -29.49 -34.53 7.27
C LEU A 49 -29.86 -33.84 8.58
N ALA A 50 -30.67 -34.48 9.44
CA ALA A 50 -31.04 -33.96 10.74
C ALA A 50 -29.81 -33.68 11.61
N ALA A 51 -28.87 -34.63 11.68
CA ALA A 51 -27.62 -34.45 12.41
C ALA A 51 -26.75 -33.31 11.86
N ILE A 52 -26.73 -33.11 10.52
CA ILE A 52 -26.04 -31.97 9.89
C ILE A 52 -26.72 -30.66 10.28
N PHE A 53 -28.05 -30.56 10.18
CA PHE A 53 -28.79 -29.36 10.54
C PHE A 53 -28.63 -29.00 12.01
N ASP A 54 -28.76 -29.96 12.92
CA ASP A 54 -28.55 -29.75 14.35
C ASP A 54 -27.13 -29.23 14.63
N GLY A 55 -26.12 -29.82 13.98
CA GLY A 55 -24.73 -29.35 14.07
C GLY A 55 -24.55 -27.91 13.56
N ILE A 56 -25.22 -27.54 12.46
CA ILE A 56 -25.20 -26.17 11.93
C ILE A 56 -25.85 -25.19 12.90
N PHE A 57 -27.01 -25.54 13.49
CA PHE A 57 -27.69 -24.69 14.46
C PHE A 57 -26.88 -24.50 15.75
N ASP A 58 -26.23 -25.57 16.24
CA ASP A 58 -25.32 -25.51 17.39
C ASP A 58 -24.09 -24.63 17.10
N ASP A 59 -23.48 -24.77 15.92
CA ASP A 59 -22.36 -23.94 15.47
C ASP A 59 -22.80 -22.46 15.32
N GLU A 60 -23.98 -22.21 14.73
CA GLU A 60 -24.54 -20.85 14.59
C GLU A 60 -24.81 -20.20 15.95
N LYS A 61 -25.38 -20.96 16.90
CA LYS A 61 -25.58 -20.50 18.28
C LYS A 61 -24.25 -20.19 18.96
N THR A 62 -23.27 -21.08 18.86
CA THR A 62 -21.93 -20.88 19.42
C THR A 62 -21.25 -19.64 18.83
N LEU A 63 -21.41 -19.40 17.52
CA LEU A 63 -20.92 -18.20 16.85
C LEU A 63 -21.63 -16.94 17.34
N ARG A 64 -22.96 -16.96 17.51
CA ARG A 64 -23.72 -15.83 18.06
C ARG A 64 -23.29 -15.48 19.49
N ASP A 65 -23.10 -16.48 20.35
CA ASP A 65 -22.63 -16.29 21.71
C ASP A 65 -21.20 -15.73 21.74
N THR A 66 -20.33 -16.24 20.86
CA THR A 66 -18.96 -15.74 20.69
C THR A 66 -18.93 -14.29 20.21
N ILE A 67 -19.76 -13.93 19.23
CA ILE A 67 -19.87 -12.55 18.73
C ILE A 67 -20.34 -11.61 19.85
N THR A 68 -21.31 -12.05 20.66
CA THR A 68 -21.82 -11.27 21.80
C THR A 68 -20.74 -11.03 22.84
N ARG A 69 -20.00 -12.08 23.23
CA ARG A 69 -18.85 -11.98 24.15
C ARG A 69 -17.78 -11.02 23.61
N LEU A 70 -17.38 -11.16 22.34
CA LEU A 70 -16.37 -10.30 21.72
C LEU A 70 -16.81 -8.83 21.63
N ARG A 71 -18.12 -8.57 21.45
CA ARG A 71 -18.67 -7.21 21.50
C ARG A 71 -18.57 -6.61 22.91
N MET A 72 -18.89 -7.37 23.95
CA MET A 72 -18.73 -6.93 25.34
C MET A 72 -17.26 -6.65 25.68
N GLU A 73 -16.34 -7.52 25.29
CA GLU A 73 -14.89 -7.33 25.48
C GLU A 73 -14.39 -6.07 24.77
N ARG A 74 -14.83 -5.83 23.53
CA ARG A 74 -14.50 -4.60 22.77
C ARG A 74 -15.00 -3.35 23.49
N ASN A 75 -16.24 -3.36 23.98
CA ASN A 75 -16.81 -2.21 24.68
C ASN A 75 -16.02 -1.90 25.95
N ASN A 76 -15.76 -2.91 26.79
CA ASN A 76 -14.93 -2.75 27.99
C ASN A 76 -13.51 -2.23 27.68
N ALA A 77 -12.88 -2.73 26.61
CA ALA A 77 -11.57 -2.24 26.17
C ALA A 77 -11.62 -0.78 25.69
N THR A 78 -12.74 -0.37 25.09
CA THR A 78 -12.97 1.00 24.60
C THR A 78 -13.15 1.96 25.78
N ASP A 79 -13.93 1.55 26.79
CA ASP A 79 -14.12 2.31 28.02
C ASP A 79 -12.80 2.48 28.78
N GLN A 80 -12.00 1.41 28.90
CA GLN A 80 -10.66 1.48 29.50
C GLN A 80 -9.71 2.39 28.71
N ALA A 81 -9.79 2.40 27.39
CA ALA A 81 -8.98 3.29 26.55
C ALA A 81 -9.38 4.76 26.75
N ALA A 82 -10.67 5.06 26.90
CA ALA A 82 -11.16 6.40 27.19
C ALA A 82 -10.67 6.90 28.57
N VAL A 83 -10.72 6.06 29.60
CA VAL A 83 -10.18 6.40 30.94
C VAL A 83 -8.69 6.68 30.87
N LYS A 84 -7.91 5.83 30.19
CA LYS A 84 -6.46 6.05 30.02
C LYS A 84 -6.14 7.31 29.23
N GLN A 85 -6.96 7.65 28.22
CA GLN A 85 -6.79 8.88 27.46
C GLN A 85 -6.99 10.12 28.35
N SER A 86 -8.02 10.13 29.20
CA SER A 86 -8.26 11.21 30.17
C SER A 86 -7.06 11.37 31.13
N GLN A 87 -6.52 10.26 31.65
CA GLN A 87 -5.34 10.29 32.52
C GLN A 87 -4.09 10.84 31.80
N ILE A 88 -3.91 10.54 30.52
CA ILE A 88 -2.81 11.09 29.71
C ILE A 88 -2.98 12.60 29.55
N ASP A 89 -4.20 13.07 29.27
CA ASP A 89 -4.49 14.48 29.08
C ASP A 89 -4.25 15.29 30.38
N GLU A 90 -4.64 14.74 31.54
CA GLU A 90 -4.32 15.29 32.87
C GLU A 90 -2.81 15.38 33.12
N LEU A 91 -2.05 14.30 32.85
CA LEU A 91 -0.59 14.29 33.00
C LEU A 91 0.12 15.27 32.05
N ILE A 92 -0.41 15.46 30.83
CA ILE A 92 0.10 16.46 29.90
C ILE A 92 -0.14 17.87 30.45
N ALA A 93 -1.31 18.14 31.04
CA ALA A 93 -1.62 19.42 31.67
C ALA A 93 -0.72 19.70 32.88
N GLU A 94 -0.53 18.73 33.78
CA GLU A 94 0.38 18.84 34.92
C GLU A 94 1.83 19.09 34.46
N ARG A 95 2.30 18.35 33.45
CA ARG A 95 3.63 18.54 32.88
C ARG A 95 3.79 19.95 32.32
N ASN A 96 2.78 20.48 31.63
CA ASN A 96 2.81 21.83 31.10
C ASN A 96 2.88 22.87 32.23
N GLU A 97 2.08 22.73 33.29
CA GLU A 97 2.10 23.64 34.45
C GLU A 97 3.45 23.62 35.19
N LEU A 98 4.01 22.43 35.42
CA LEU A 98 5.35 22.28 36.01
C LEU A 98 6.44 22.88 35.12
N SER A 99 6.33 22.68 33.80
CA SER A 99 7.24 23.29 32.83
C SER A 99 7.16 24.82 32.86
N HIS A 100 5.95 25.40 32.92
CA HIS A 100 5.74 26.84 33.04
C HIS A 100 6.29 27.38 34.37
N THR A 101 6.08 26.67 35.48
CA THR A 101 6.62 27.02 36.80
C THR A 101 8.15 27.00 36.82
N LEU A 102 8.77 25.95 36.25
CA LEU A 102 10.22 25.83 36.17
C LEU A 102 10.84 26.95 35.32
N VAL A 103 10.21 27.30 34.19
CA VAL A 103 10.64 28.44 33.37
C VAL A 103 10.55 29.75 34.17
N ARG A 104 9.45 29.98 34.89
CA ARG A 104 9.28 31.19 35.73
C ARG A 104 10.32 31.27 36.85
N MET A 105 10.60 30.16 37.54
CA MET A 105 11.65 30.08 38.57
C MET A 105 13.05 30.31 38.00
N THR A 106 13.33 29.75 36.81
CA THR A 106 14.64 29.88 36.16
C THR A 106 14.90 31.33 35.73
N VAL A 107 13.89 32.01 35.16
CA VAL A 107 13.98 33.43 34.79
C VAL A 107 14.13 34.31 36.05
N SER A 108 13.37 34.02 37.12
CA SER A 108 13.46 34.79 38.38
C SER A 108 14.82 34.63 39.08
N ASN A 109 15.36 33.41 39.12
CA ASN A 109 16.70 33.15 39.69
C ASN A 109 17.82 33.79 38.86
N GLN A 110 17.70 33.81 37.53
CA GLN A 110 18.67 34.50 36.66
C GLN A 110 18.64 36.02 36.84
N ALA A 111 17.45 36.61 37.03
CA ALA A 111 17.30 38.04 37.30
C ALA A 111 17.86 38.46 38.67
N ALA A 112 17.75 37.60 39.70
CA ALA A 112 18.23 37.91 41.05
C ALA A 112 19.76 37.74 41.23
N SER A 113 20.42 36.91 40.42
CA SER A 113 21.85 36.60 40.56
C SER A 113 22.76 37.37 39.59
N ARG A 114 22.19 38.12 38.64
CA ARG A 114 22.93 39.03 37.78
C ARG A 114 22.22 40.38 37.74
N GLY A 115 22.79 41.37 38.41
CA GLY A 115 22.48 42.80 38.24
C GLY A 115 22.87 43.35 36.85
N VAL A 116 22.67 42.53 35.82
CA VAL A 116 22.94 42.81 34.42
C VAL A 116 21.68 42.39 33.70
N THR A 117 21.00 43.36 33.12
CA THR A 117 19.95 43.21 32.13
C THR A 117 20.22 42.00 31.25
N PRO A 118 19.33 40.98 31.21
CA PRO A 118 19.35 40.02 30.14
C PRO A 118 18.95 40.81 28.89
N SER A 119 19.93 41.23 28.10
CA SER A 119 19.70 41.28 26.67
C SER A 119 19.46 39.83 26.27
N GLU A 120 18.20 39.40 26.35
CA GLU A 120 17.69 38.24 25.66
C GLU A 120 17.92 38.48 24.17
N THR A 121 19.15 38.19 23.73
CA THR A 121 19.31 37.64 22.40
C THR A 121 18.72 36.25 22.47
N THR A 122 17.38 36.19 22.41
CA THR A 122 16.63 34.96 22.23
C THR A 122 17.19 34.34 20.96
N ARG A 123 18.11 33.39 21.10
CA ARG A 123 18.61 32.64 19.94
C ARG A 123 17.41 31.95 19.35
N ARG A 124 16.97 32.44 18.19
CA ARG A 124 15.89 31.82 17.44
C ARG A 124 16.22 30.35 17.22
N SER A 125 15.20 29.51 17.23
CA SER A 125 15.31 28.10 16.92
C SER A 125 16.02 27.89 15.58
N VAL A 126 16.66 26.74 15.43
CA VAL A 126 17.34 26.36 14.19
C VAL A 126 16.38 26.50 13.02
N LYS A 127 16.81 27.19 11.97
CA LYS A 127 15.99 27.40 10.78
C LYS A 127 15.78 26.04 10.09
N ILE A 128 14.58 25.51 10.21
CA ILE A 128 14.14 24.34 9.43
C ILE A 128 13.82 24.81 8.01
N ASP A 129 14.10 24.00 7.01
CA ASP A 129 13.74 24.34 5.63
C ASP A 129 12.22 24.56 5.50
N ASP A 130 11.88 25.53 4.68
CA ASP A 130 10.53 25.87 4.34
C ASP A 130 9.87 24.70 3.56
N PRO A 131 8.64 24.26 3.90
CA PRO A 131 7.98 23.23 3.09
C PRO A 131 7.82 23.65 1.60
N LYS A 132 7.31 22.77 0.74
CA LYS A 132 6.94 23.19 -0.62
C LYS A 132 5.65 24.00 -0.60
N HIS A 133 5.32 24.67 -1.69
CA HIS A 133 4.05 25.35 -1.86
C HIS A 133 2.97 24.32 -2.17
N LEU A 134 1.79 24.45 -1.55
CA LEU A 134 0.62 23.64 -1.89
C LEU A 134 -0.10 24.30 -3.06
N THR A 135 -0.29 23.58 -4.16
CA THR A 135 -1.00 24.09 -5.36
C THR A 135 -2.37 23.42 -5.52
N ASP A 136 -2.41 22.25 -6.14
CA ASP A 136 -3.63 21.47 -6.43
C ASP A 136 -3.82 20.26 -5.51
N GLY A 137 -3.01 20.15 -4.45
CA GLY A 137 -3.02 19.04 -3.51
C GLY A 137 -2.34 17.75 -3.98
N LYS A 138 -1.76 17.70 -5.19
CA LYS A 138 -1.09 16.50 -5.74
C LYS A 138 0.41 16.49 -5.49
N GLU A 139 1.10 17.60 -5.81
CA GLU A 139 2.54 17.75 -5.61
C GLU A 139 2.87 19.07 -4.89
N PRO A 140 3.12 19.05 -3.57
CA PRO A 140 3.09 17.90 -2.67
C PRO A 140 1.66 17.39 -2.39
N LYS A 141 1.54 16.09 -2.07
CA LYS A 141 0.30 15.55 -1.50
C LYS A 141 -0.11 16.37 -0.27
N PHE A 142 -1.39 16.74 -0.19
CA PHE A 142 -1.92 17.55 0.90
C PHE A 142 -1.47 17.06 2.29
N GLU A 143 -1.60 15.77 2.57
CA GLU A 143 -1.19 15.13 3.83
C GLU A 143 0.28 15.39 4.20
N HIS A 144 1.17 15.33 3.21
CA HIS A 144 2.60 15.57 3.41
C HIS A 144 2.88 17.05 3.65
N TRP A 145 2.20 17.93 2.92
CA TRP A 145 2.32 19.37 3.12
C TRP A 145 1.82 19.77 4.50
N LEU A 146 0.64 19.29 4.90
CA LEU A 146 0.01 19.56 6.20
C LEU A 146 0.93 19.14 7.35
N SER A 147 1.48 17.93 7.29
CA SER A 147 2.43 17.43 8.29
C SER A 147 3.69 18.30 8.39
N ARG A 148 4.30 18.65 7.25
CA ARG A 148 5.49 19.52 7.22
C ARG A 148 5.18 20.92 7.74
N MET A 149 4.02 21.47 7.38
CA MET A 149 3.59 22.80 7.78
C MET A 149 3.33 22.87 9.29
N LYS A 150 2.59 21.91 9.85
CA LYS A 150 2.36 21.81 11.30
C LYS A 150 3.66 21.65 12.08
N ASN A 151 4.58 20.81 11.61
CA ASN A 151 5.90 20.67 12.24
C ASN A 151 6.69 21.98 12.17
N LYS A 152 6.74 22.65 11.02
CA LYS A 152 7.43 23.93 10.85
C LYS A 152 6.92 25.00 11.83
N LEU A 153 5.61 25.16 11.94
CA LEU A 153 4.99 26.13 12.87
C LEU A 153 5.15 25.75 14.34
N ARG A 154 5.30 24.45 14.66
CA ARG A 154 5.55 23.99 16.04
C ARG A 154 7.00 24.19 16.44
N GLU A 155 7.95 23.72 15.63
CA GLU A 155 9.38 23.73 15.96
C GLU A 155 10.00 25.13 15.82
N ASN A 156 9.49 25.96 14.89
CA ASN A 156 9.88 27.37 14.75
C ASN A 156 8.81 28.32 15.33
N ALA A 157 8.13 27.95 16.42
CA ALA A 157 7.07 28.78 17.03
C ALA A 157 7.56 30.19 17.41
N ASP A 158 8.83 30.33 17.80
CA ASP A 158 9.49 31.59 18.10
C ASP A 158 9.67 32.52 16.87
N HIS A 159 9.60 31.98 15.64
CA HIS A 159 9.60 32.77 14.41
C HIS A 159 8.19 33.28 14.05
N TYR A 160 7.14 32.66 14.57
CA TYR A 160 5.74 33.01 14.31
C TYR A 160 4.95 33.13 15.62
N PRO A 161 5.30 34.10 16.49
CA PRO A 161 4.75 34.21 17.85
C PRO A 161 3.25 34.55 17.92
N THR A 162 2.63 34.93 16.80
CA THR A 162 1.20 35.29 16.76
C THR A 162 0.47 34.47 15.72
N GLU A 163 -0.82 34.19 15.94
CA GLU A 163 -1.65 33.51 14.93
C GLU A 163 -1.69 34.26 13.60
N ARG A 164 -1.69 35.60 13.62
CA ARG A 164 -1.59 36.42 12.40
C ARG A 164 -0.33 36.12 11.59
N MET A 165 0.82 35.94 12.25
CA MET A 165 2.06 35.54 11.55
C MET A 165 2.02 34.12 11.04
N ARG A 166 1.36 33.19 11.75
CA ARG A 166 1.16 31.80 11.33
C ARG A 166 0.24 31.72 10.10
N ILE A 167 -0.86 32.47 10.11
CA ILE A 167 -1.80 32.65 9.00
C ILE A 167 -1.08 33.21 7.77
N ALA A 168 -0.38 34.34 7.92
CA ALA A 168 0.37 34.96 6.81
C ALA A 168 1.46 34.02 6.26
N TYR A 169 2.09 33.21 7.12
CA TYR A 169 3.05 32.22 6.67
C TYR A 169 2.38 31.09 5.89
N ILE A 170 1.21 30.60 6.32
CA ILE A 170 0.47 29.57 5.58
C ILE A 170 0.04 30.11 4.21
N GLU A 171 -0.49 31.33 4.16
CA GLU A 171 -0.90 32.00 2.93
C GLU A 171 0.25 32.08 1.91
N ASN A 172 1.43 32.53 2.35
CA ASN A 172 2.63 32.57 1.51
C ASN A 172 3.12 31.20 1.03
N ARG A 173 2.54 30.11 1.54
CA ARG A 173 2.94 28.73 1.25
C ARG A 173 1.85 27.92 0.59
N THR A 174 0.83 28.62 0.11
CA THR A 174 -0.19 28.16 -0.82
C THR A 174 -0.07 28.94 -2.13
N ASP A 175 -0.28 28.27 -3.25
CA ASP A 175 -0.33 28.83 -4.60
C ASP A 175 -1.51 28.22 -5.36
N GLY A 176 -1.80 28.72 -6.56
CA GLY A 176 -2.77 28.11 -7.46
C GLY A 176 -4.13 27.90 -6.80
N ASP A 177 -4.68 26.69 -6.93
CA ASP A 177 -6.01 26.34 -6.43
C ASP A 177 -6.12 26.51 -4.91
N ALA A 178 -5.11 26.10 -4.15
CA ALA A 178 -5.10 26.22 -2.70
C ALA A 178 -5.15 27.69 -2.26
N ALA A 179 -4.39 28.57 -2.91
CA ALA A 179 -4.44 30.01 -2.66
C ALA A 179 -5.83 30.58 -2.99
N ARG A 180 -6.42 30.19 -4.13
CA ARG A 180 -7.77 30.62 -4.54
C ARG A 180 -8.85 30.22 -3.53
N HIS A 181 -8.71 29.06 -2.88
CA HIS A 181 -9.66 28.61 -1.86
C HIS A 181 -9.60 29.43 -0.57
N ILE A 182 -8.41 29.88 -0.15
CA ILE A 182 -8.27 30.60 1.11
C ILE A 182 -8.41 32.12 0.96
N ALA A 183 -8.07 32.68 -0.20
CA ALA A 183 -8.01 34.12 -0.45
C ALA A 183 -9.27 34.90 -0.01
N PRO A 184 -10.51 34.44 -0.27
CA PRO A 184 -11.70 35.21 0.14
C PRO A 184 -11.78 35.48 1.65
N ARG A 185 -11.34 34.52 2.48
CA ARG A 185 -11.33 34.61 3.95
C ARG A 185 -10.05 35.24 4.52
N MET A 186 -9.11 35.66 3.66
CA MET A 186 -7.91 36.40 4.08
C MET A 186 -8.14 37.93 4.13
N GLU A 187 -9.12 38.43 3.37
CA GLU A 187 -9.49 39.84 3.30
C GLU A 187 -9.81 40.43 4.67
N GLU A 188 -9.40 41.67 4.91
CA GLU A 188 -9.50 42.30 6.24
C GLU A 188 -10.94 42.46 6.72
N ASP A 189 -11.86 42.72 5.80
CA ASP A 189 -13.28 42.97 6.06
C ASP A 189 -14.16 41.72 5.96
N HIS A 190 -13.57 40.53 5.75
CA HIS A 190 -14.35 39.31 5.61
C HIS A 190 -14.98 38.90 6.97
N PRO A 191 -16.32 38.69 7.04
CA PRO A 191 -17.00 38.39 8.31
C PRO A 191 -16.53 37.08 8.96
N GLU A 192 -16.08 36.11 8.16
CA GLU A 192 -15.56 34.82 8.63
C GLU A 192 -14.04 34.69 8.45
N ARG A 193 -13.29 35.79 8.59
CA ARG A 193 -11.83 35.79 8.47
C ARG A 193 -11.19 34.74 9.39
N TYR A 194 -10.11 34.10 8.93
CA TYR A 194 -9.37 33.15 9.76
C TYR A 194 -8.80 33.82 11.02
N GLN A 195 -9.09 33.26 12.19
CA GLN A 195 -8.53 33.69 13.48
C GLN A 195 -7.29 32.88 13.87
N THR A 196 -7.22 31.63 13.40
CA THR A 196 -6.13 30.71 13.74
C THR A 196 -5.58 29.99 12.51
N ALA A 197 -4.33 29.55 12.60
CA ALA A 197 -3.70 28.67 11.61
C ALA A 197 -4.45 27.33 11.43
N GLU A 198 -5.10 26.82 12.49
CA GLU A 198 -5.82 25.56 12.44
C GLU A 198 -7.08 25.66 11.57
N GLU A 199 -7.79 26.80 11.57
CA GLU A 199 -8.95 27.01 10.70
C GLU A 199 -8.60 26.94 9.21
N ILE A 200 -7.41 27.42 8.81
CA ILE A 200 -6.93 27.28 7.43
C ILE A 200 -6.65 25.80 7.13
N PHE A 201 -6.03 25.08 8.06
CA PHE A 201 -5.77 23.65 7.88
C PHE A 201 -7.05 22.84 7.76
N GLU A 202 -8.07 23.13 8.57
CA GLU A 202 -9.38 22.48 8.49
C GLU A 202 -10.08 22.77 7.17
N HIS A 203 -10.02 24.00 6.69
CA HIS A 203 -10.59 24.36 5.39
C HIS A 203 -9.87 23.66 4.23
N LEU A 204 -8.53 23.69 4.20
CA LEU A 204 -7.78 22.98 3.16
C LEU A 204 -7.98 21.46 3.26
N LYS A 205 -8.14 20.92 4.48
CA LYS A 205 -8.44 19.51 4.73
C LYS A 205 -9.80 19.14 4.16
N SER A 206 -10.83 19.97 4.30
CA SER A 206 -12.15 19.69 3.73
C SER A 206 -12.17 19.66 2.19
N ILE A 207 -11.20 20.33 1.54
CA ILE A 207 -11.06 20.37 0.08
C ILE A 207 -10.19 19.21 -0.43
N TYR A 208 -9.03 18.97 0.19
CA TYR A 208 -7.99 18.10 -0.35
C TYR A 208 -7.86 16.74 0.34
N GLU A 209 -8.42 16.55 1.53
CA GLU A 209 -8.39 15.24 2.17
C GLU A 209 -9.40 14.30 1.52
N ASP A 210 -8.90 13.14 1.07
CA ASP A 210 -9.76 12.09 0.56
C ASP A 210 -10.55 11.46 1.73
N ALA A 211 -11.84 11.77 1.80
CA ALA A 211 -12.77 11.19 2.79
C ALA A 211 -12.76 9.64 2.77
N ASN A 212 -12.45 9.03 1.62
CA ASN A 212 -12.38 7.58 1.45
C ASN A 212 -10.97 7.01 1.61
N LYS A 213 -9.97 7.80 2.03
CA LYS A 213 -8.55 7.40 2.13
C LYS A 213 -8.36 6.05 2.82
N LEU A 214 -9.00 5.84 3.98
CA LEU A 214 -8.89 4.57 4.72
C LEU A 214 -9.48 3.39 3.93
N GLN A 215 -10.62 3.60 3.26
CA GLN A 215 -11.27 2.54 2.49
C GLN A 215 -10.51 2.25 1.19
N ASN A 216 -9.98 3.28 0.53
CA ASN A 216 -9.10 3.18 -0.62
C ASN A 216 -7.82 2.42 -0.26
N ALA A 217 -7.16 2.78 0.84
CA ALA A 217 -6.00 2.05 1.35
C ALA A 217 -6.31 0.58 1.66
N LYS A 218 -7.46 0.27 2.28
CA LYS A 218 -7.89 -1.12 2.50
C LYS A 218 -8.13 -1.87 1.18
N SER A 219 -8.73 -1.22 0.18
CA SER A 219 -8.97 -1.79 -1.14
C SER A 219 -7.65 -2.10 -1.86
N ASP A 220 -6.74 -1.14 -1.87
CA ASP A 220 -5.42 -1.26 -2.51
C ASP A 220 -4.55 -2.28 -1.79
N TYR A 221 -4.57 -2.29 -0.45
CA TYR A 221 -3.89 -3.29 0.36
C TYR A 221 -4.39 -4.70 0.03
N ARG A 222 -5.71 -4.92 -0.06
CA ARG A 222 -6.28 -6.24 -0.43
C ARG A 222 -5.82 -6.69 -1.81
N LYS A 223 -5.81 -5.77 -2.80
CA LYS A 223 -5.41 -6.05 -4.18
C LYS A 223 -3.89 -6.21 -4.36
N LEU A 224 -3.08 -5.72 -3.43
CA LEU A 224 -1.64 -5.84 -3.50
C LEU A 224 -1.22 -7.31 -3.45
N ILE A 225 -0.62 -7.79 -4.54
CA ILE A 225 -0.03 -9.11 -4.70
C ILE A 225 1.27 -8.93 -5.50
N MET A 226 2.36 -9.55 -5.05
CA MET A 226 3.63 -9.60 -5.77
C MET A 226 3.52 -10.62 -6.91
N ARG A 227 3.73 -10.19 -8.15
CA ARG A 227 3.78 -11.09 -9.31
C ARG A 227 5.18 -11.69 -9.48
N ASN A 228 5.27 -12.82 -10.17
CA ASN A 228 6.56 -13.38 -10.56
C ASN A 228 7.30 -12.39 -11.47
N GLY A 229 8.48 -11.95 -11.04
CA GLY A 229 9.31 -10.97 -11.74
C GLY A 229 9.25 -9.54 -11.20
N ASP A 230 8.32 -9.24 -10.29
CA ASP A 230 8.27 -7.93 -9.62
C ASP A 230 9.51 -7.71 -8.73
N ASN A 231 9.89 -6.45 -8.54
CA ASN A 231 10.95 -6.10 -7.60
C ASN A 231 10.48 -6.29 -6.15
N TYR A 232 11.18 -7.16 -5.41
CA TYR A 232 10.85 -7.48 -4.03
C TYR A 232 10.87 -6.24 -3.11
N HIS A 233 11.86 -5.35 -3.23
CA HIS A 233 11.98 -4.17 -2.37
C HIS A 233 10.91 -3.13 -2.66
N GLU A 234 10.53 -2.96 -3.93
CA GLU A 234 9.38 -2.12 -4.31
C GLU A 234 8.08 -2.68 -3.75
N PHE A 235 7.88 -4.00 -3.82
CA PHE A 235 6.72 -4.66 -3.23
C PHE A 235 6.67 -4.46 -1.71
N VAL A 236 7.77 -4.69 -0.99
CA VAL A 236 7.85 -4.48 0.48
C VAL A 236 7.51 -3.03 0.84
N THR A 237 8.02 -2.07 0.07
CA THR A 237 7.73 -0.64 0.28
C THR A 237 6.23 -0.35 0.15
N LYS A 238 5.59 -0.85 -0.91
CA LYS A 238 4.15 -0.72 -1.13
C LYS A 238 3.33 -1.43 -0.05
N PHE A 239 3.76 -2.63 0.35
CA PHE A 239 3.12 -3.42 1.40
C PHE A 239 3.09 -2.67 2.72
N LEU A 240 4.24 -2.20 3.20
CA LEU A 240 4.34 -1.49 4.48
C LEU A 240 3.60 -0.15 4.45
N HIS A 241 3.67 0.58 3.34
CA HIS A 241 2.94 1.84 3.17
C HIS A 241 1.42 1.62 3.24
N LEU A 242 0.89 0.69 2.44
CA LEU A 242 -0.54 0.39 2.42
C LEU A 242 -1.03 -0.26 3.72
N ALA A 243 -0.22 -1.11 4.36
CA ALA A 243 -0.55 -1.70 5.66
C ALA A 243 -0.73 -0.61 6.74
N GLY A 244 0.14 0.41 6.73
CA GLY A 244 0.03 1.55 7.62
C GLY A 244 -1.22 2.39 7.35
N GLU A 245 -1.48 2.75 6.10
CA GLU A 245 -2.66 3.54 5.72
C GLU A 245 -3.98 2.79 5.94
N ALA A 246 -4.00 1.49 5.69
CA ALA A 246 -5.15 0.62 5.92
C ALA A 246 -5.35 0.25 7.41
N LYS A 247 -4.42 0.67 8.30
CA LYS A 247 -4.40 0.39 9.74
C LYS A 247 -4.44 -1.12 10.05
N ILE A 248 -3.66 -1.91 9.32
CA ILE A 248 -3.52 -3.35 9.55
C ILE A 248 -2.75 -3.59 10.86
N ALA A 249 -3.21 -4.54 11.68
CA ALA A 249 -2.53 -4.85 12.93
C ALA A 249 -1.17 -5.51 12.67
N ARG A 250 -0.14 -5.10 13.42
CA ARG A 250 1.23 -5.64 13.25
C ARG A 250 1.32 -7.15 13.40
N GLY A 251 0.44 -7.76 14.19
CA GLY A 251 0.36 -9.22 14.37
C GLY A 251 -0.04 -9.97 13.11
N ASP A 252 -0.78 -9.33 12.20
CA ASP A 252 -1.25 -9.94 10.96
C ASP A 252 -0.23 -9.83 9.82
N TYR A 253 0.82 -9.00 10.00
CA TYR A 253 1.76 -8.67 8.92
C TYR A 253 2.44 -9.90 8.34
N LYS A 254 2.85 -10.87 9.16
CA LYS A 254 3.58 -12.04 8.66
C LYS A 254 2.71 -12.89 7.72
N THR A 255 1.49 -13.22 8.16
CA THR A 255 0.54 -14.03 7.39
C THR A 255 0.13 -13.31 6.11
N ASP A 256 -0.31 -12.05 6.22
CA ASP A 256 -0.71 -11.25 5.07
C ASP A 256 0.45 -11.05 4.08
N PHE A 257 1.66 -10.83 4.59
CA PHE A 257 2.84 -10.67 3.75
C PHE A 257 3.11 -11.94 2.95
N ASN A 258 3.13 -13.11 3.62
CA ASN A 258 3.30 -14.41 2.96
C ASN A 258 2.26 -14.62 1.86
N ASP A 259 0.97 -14.42 2.17
CA ASP A 259 -0.14 -14.66 1.23
C ASP A 259 -0.08 -13.75 0.00
N LYS A 260 0.59 -12.60 0.13
CA LYS A 260 0.78 -11.62 -0.95
C LYS A 260 2.10 -11.79 -1.72
N LEU A 261 3.01 -12.66 -1.28
CA LEU A 261 4.23 -12.95 -2.04
C LEU A 261 3.91 -13.67 -3.36
N SER A 262 4.85 -13.62 -4.29
CA SER A 262 4.71 -14.39 -5.53
C SER A 262 4.79 -15.88 -5.22
N PHE A 263 4.10 -16.70 -6.02
CA PHE A 263 4.04 -18.15 -5.80
C PHE A 263 5.43 -18.81 -5.68
N ASP A 264 6.37 -18.41 -6.55
CA ASP A 264 7.74 -18.94 -6.52
C ASP A 264 8.46 -18.61 -5.22
N LEU A 265 8.26 -17.40 -4.71
CA LEU A 265 8.86 -16.96 -3.46
C LEU A 265 8.19 -17.63 -2.26
N GLN A 266 6.86 -17.72 -2.22
CA GLN A 266 6.12 -18.47 -1.20
C GLN A 266 6.63 -19.91 -1.09
N LYS A 267 6.85 -20.58 -2.23
CA LYS A 267 7.40 -21.94 -2.27
C LYS A 267 8.80 -22.01 -1.66
N MET A 268 9.67 -21.03 -1.96
CA MET A 268 11.04 -20.99 -1.40
C MET A 268 11.05 -20.73 0.11
N VAL A 269 10.08 -19.99 0.63
CA VAL A 269 10.05 -19.59 2.05
C VAL A 269 9.02 -20.35 2.88
N ALA A 270 8.39 -21.40 2.34
CA ALA A 270 7.34 -22.14 3.04
C ALA A 270 7.78 -22.66 4.43
N VAL A 271 8.99 -23.20 4.52
CA VAL A 271 9.58 -23.65 5.79
C VAL A 271 9.85 -22.48 6.72
N ALA A 272 10.38 -21.37 6.20
CA ALA A 272 10.62 -20.17 6.97
C ALA A 272 9.32 -19.55 7.51
N ASN A 273 8.24 -19.58 6.74
CA ASN A 273 6.93 -19.13 7.20
C ASN A 273 6.41 -19.98 8.36
N ALA A 274 6.67 -21.29 8.38
CA ALA A 274 6.27 -22.17 9.47
C ALA A 274 7.15 -22.05 10.72
N THR A 275 8.42 -21.65 10.59
CA THR A 275 9.43 -21.72 11.66
C THR A 275 9.80 -20.39 12.30
N THR A 276 9.52 -19.27 11.62
CA THR A 276 9.72 -17.93 12.20
C THR A 276 8.51 -17.51 13.02
N ASP A 277 8.68 -16.68 14.05
CA ASP A 277 7.54 -16.17 14.82
C ASP A 277 7.19 -14.74 14.42
N THR A 278 8.19 -13.94 14.07
CA THR A 278 8.02 -12.52 13.82
C THR A 278 8.01 -12.17 12.33
N TYR A 279 7.30 -11.09 11.98
CA TYR A 279 7.35 -10.50 10.63
C TYR A 279 8.79 -10.11 10.23
N ALA A 280 9.58 -9.57 11.17
CA ALA A 280 10.94 -9.08 10.88
C ALA A 280 11.89 -10.21 10.49
N GLU A 281 11.86 -11.34 11.21
CA GLU A 281 12.65 -12.53 10.87
C GLU A 281 12.22 -13.12 9.52
N PHE A 282 10.91 -13.25 9.31
CA PHE A 282 10.37 -13.77 8.06
C PHE A 282 10.74 -12.88 6.86
N GLN A 283 10.60 -11.56 6.99
CA GLN A 283 10.94 -10.59 5.94
C GLN A 283 12.42 -10.66 5.56
N LYS A 284 13.33 -10.83 6.54
CA LYS A 284 14.76 -11.00 6.27
C LYS A 284 15.05 -12.25 5.43
N ILE A 285 14.40 -13.38 5.73
CA ILE A 285 14.55 -14.61 4.95
C ILE A 285 13.96 -14.45 3.54
N CYS A 286 12.79 -13.81 3.43
CA CYS A 286 12.17 -13.49 2.14
C CYS A 286 13.07 -12.62 1.25
N ALA A 287 13.78 -11.64 1.81
CA ALA A 287 14.73 -10.82 1.06
C ALA A 287 15.88 -11.66 0.47
N GLN A 288 16.44 -12.58 1.25
CA GLN A 288 17.50 -13.48 0.81
C GLN A 288 17.00 -14.47 -0.26
N ALA A 289 15.79 -15.02 -0.07
CA ALA A 289 15.15 -15.91 -1.03
C ALA A 289 14.85 -15.18 -2.35
N ALA A 290 14.37 -13.93 -2.30
CA ALA A 290 14.10 -13.12 -3.48
C ALA A 290 15.38 -12.83 -4.30
N HIS A 291 16.49 -12.49 -3.63
CA HIS A 291 17.78 -12.33 -4.29
C HIS A 291 18.24 -13.63 -4.98
N THR A 292 18.08 -14.77 -4.30
CA THR A 292 18.40 -16.09 -4.86
C THR A 292 17.54 -16.41 -6.08
N LEU A 293 16.23 -16.13 -6.01
CA LEU A 293 15.30 -16.32 -7.12
C LEU A 293 15.67 -15.45 -8.33
N GLN A 294 16.08 -14.20 -8.12
CA GLN A 294 16.59 -13.33 -9.19
C GLN A 294 17.84 -13.92 -9.86
N ALA A 295 18.80 -14.44 -9.08
CA ALA A 295 20.01 -15.07 -9.61
C ALA A 295 19.70 -16.34 -10.44
N ILE A 296 18.77 -17.18 -9.96
CA ILE A 296 18.28 -18.37 -10.70
C ILE A 296 17.68 -17.93 -12.04
N ASN A 297 16.79 -16.93 -12.02
CA ASN A 297 16.13 -16.42 -13.22
C ASN A 297 17.10 -15.80 -14.24
N ALA A 298 18.11 -15.06 -13.76
CA ALA A 298 19.18 -14.50 -14.62
C ALA A 298 20.00 -15.62 -15.29
N THR A 299 20.34 -16.67 -14.53
CA THR A 299 21.08 -17.83 -15.05
C THR A 299 20.27 -18.59 -16.11
N GLN A 300 18.98 -18.81 -15.88
CA GLN A 300 18.10 -19.47 -16.86
C GLN A 300 17.97 -18.66 -18.16
N LYS A 301 17.82 -17.33 -18.08
CA LYS A 301 17.80 -16.44 -19.26
C LYS A 301 19.11 -16.52 -20.07
N SER A 302 20.26 -16.64 -19.39
CA SER A 302 21.55 -16.79 -20.07
C SER A 302 21.69 -18.13 -20.80
N LYS A 303 21.11 -19.21 -20.26
CA LYS A 303 21.16 -20.55 -20.87
C LYS A 303 20.25 -20.66 -22.09
N SER A 304 19.06 -20.06 -22.06
CA SER A 304 18.16 -20.06 -23.22
C SER A 304 18.72 -19.24 -24.39
N SER A 305 19.52 -18.22 -24.11
CA SER A 305 20.22 -17.41 -25.14
C SER A 305 21.36 -18.15 -25.86
N ARG A 306 21.96 -19.18 -25.27
CA ARG A 306 23.09 -19.93 -25.88
C ARG A 306 22.68 -21.17 -26.68
N GLY A 307 21.40 -21.52 -26.70
CA GLY A 307 20.90 -22.77 -27.30
C GLY A 307 20.60 -22.75 -28.81
N ASN A 308 20.75 -21.62 -29.50
CA ASN A 308 20.42 -21.48 -30.94
C ASN A 308 21.64 -21.15 -31.83
N GLY A 309 22.81 -21.71 -31.53
CA GLY A 309 23.92 -21.74 -32.48
C GLY A 309 23.78 -22.94 -33.43
N PRO A 310 23.82 -22.78 -34.77
CA PRO A 310 23.76 -23.92 -35.67
C PRO A 310 25.03 -24.77 -35.48
N ASN A 311 24.84 -26.02 -35.05
CA ASN A 311 25.88 -27.04 -35.02
C ASN A 311 26.42 -27.25 -36.43
N THR A 312 27.43 -26.47 -36.81
CA THR A 312 28.19 -26.69 -38.02
C THR A 312 29.41 -27.52 -37.63
N PHE A 313 29.22 -28.83 -37.58
CA PHE A 313 30.33 -29.79 -37.61
C PHE A 313 31.12 -29.52 -38.89
N LYS A 314 32.28 -28.85 -38.79
CA LYS A 314 33.27 -28.81 -39.86
C LYS A 314 34.61 -29.28 -39.32
N GLN A 315 34.99 -30.44 -39.84
CA GLN A 315 36.24 -31.14 -39.60
C GLN A 315 37.44 -30.29 -40.04
N ASN A 316 38.52 -30.45 -39.28
CA ASN A 316 39.87 -30.00 -39.56
C ASN A 316 40.29 -30.20 -41.03
N THR A 317 40.84 -29.17 -41.67
CA THR A 317 42.13 -29.30 -42.35
C THR A 317 42.83 -27.94 -42.45
N LEU A 318 44.12 -27.96 -42.12
CA LEU A 318 45.01 -26.82 -41.96
C LEU A 318 45.33 -26.12 -43.29
N ARG A 319 45.40 -24.78 -43.29
CA ARG A 319 46.55 -24.09 -43.92
C ARG A 319 46.71 -22.63 -43.46
N THR A 320 47.95 -22.38 -43.12
CA THR A 320 48.65 -21.20 -42.58
C THR A 320 48.83 -20.05 -43.59
N ALA A 321 48.76 -18.80 -43.09
CA ALA A 321 49.65 -17.64 -43.34
C ALA A 321 48.90 -16.35 -42.90
N ASN A 322 49.04 -15.89 -41.65
CA ASN A 322 49.99 -14.89 -41.18
C ASN A 322 50.04 -13.58 -42.01
N SER A 323 49.42 -12.50 -41.51
CA SER A 323 50.14 -11.29 -41.04
C SER A 323 49.19 -10.12 -40.71
N GLN A 324 49.23 -9.74 -39.43
CA GLN A 324 49.39 -8.38 -38.90
C GLN A 324 48.33 -7.27 -39.16
N THR A 325 47.62 -7.00 -38.06
CA THR A 325 47.24 -5.70 -37.44
C THR A 325 46.05 -4.87 -37.95
N PRO A 326 45.25 -4.29 -37.02
CA PRO A 326 43.88 -3.79 -37.28
C PRO A 326 43.78 -2.25 -37.28
N PRO A 327 42.64 -1.69 -37.72
CA PRO A 327 41.94 -0.80 -36.78
C PRO A 327 40.40 -0.78 -36.86
N SER A 328 39.81 -0.50 -35.68
CA SER A 328 38.60 0.28 -35.39
C SER A 328 37.39 0.20 -36.34
N ILE A 329 36.29 -0.41 -35.85
CA ILE A 329 34.94 -0.17 -36.38
C ILE A 329 33.97 0.21 -35.26
N SER A 330 33.68 1.51 -35.27
CA SER A 330 32.44 2.21 -34.99
C SER A 330 31.16 1.37 -34.80
N THR A 331 30.56 1.59 -33.63
CA THR A 331 29.13 1.66 -33.31
C THR A 331 28.17 1.38 -34.46
N THR A 332 27.69 0.14 -34.57
CA THR A 332 26.54 -0.20 -35.43
C THR A 332 25.42 -0.78 -34.58
N LYS A 333 24.25 -0.15 -34.73
CA LYS A 333 23.00 -0.39 -34.02
C LYS A 333 22.51 -1.82 -34.30
N SER A 334 22.31 -2.63 -33.26
CA SER A 334 21.71 -3.96 -33.37
C SER A 334 20.24 -3.86 -33.83
N PRO A 335 19.79 -4.73 -34.74
CA PRO A 335 18.43 -4.71 -35.24
C PRO A 335 17.46 -5.32 -34.23
N THR A 336 16.33 -4.63 -34.12
CA THR A 336 15.15 -4.88 -33.30
C THR A 336 14.64 -6.33 -33.36
N VAL A 337 14.27 -6.85 -32.18
CA VAL A 337 13.59 -8.13 -31.89
C VAL A 337 12.16 -8.18 -32.47
N LYS A 338 11.99 -7.85 -33.74
CA LYS A 338 10.67 -7.68 -34.38
C LYS A 338 10.25 -8.81 -35.32
N GLU A 339 11.13 -9.73 -35.72
CA GLU A 339 10.80 -10.76 -36.72
C GLU A 339 10.85 -12.22 -36.22
N ALA A 340 11.32 -12.48 -34.99
CA ALA A 340 11.53 -13.86 -34.52
C ALA A 340 10.33 -14.52 -33.79
N LEU A 341 9.22 -13.80 -33.56
CA LEU A 341 8.03 -14.35 -32.85
C LEU A 341 6.80 -14.59 -33.74
N SER A 342 6.85 -14.24 -35.02
CA SER A 342 5.71 -14.41 -35.96
C SER A 342 5.75 -15.71 -36.78
N SER A 343 6.75 -16.58 -36.57
CA SER A 343 6.97 -17.79 -37.39
C SER A 343 6.69 -19.11 -36.67
N ARG A 344 6.08 -19.11 -35.48
CA ARG A 344 5.65 -20.35 -34.80
C ARG A 344 4.21 -20.72 -35.20
N PRO A 345 3.97 -21.86 -35.88
CA PRO A 345 2.64 -22.23 -36.39
C PRO A 345 1.59 -22.52 -35.30
N ASP A 346 1.99 -22.54 -34.02
CA ASP A 346 1.12 -22.91 -32.90
C ASP A 346 0.85 -21.77 -31.90
N ILE A 347 1.17 -20.52 -32.26
CA ILE A 347 0.75 -19.35 -31.46
C ILE A 347 -0.74 -19.06 -31.69
N GLN A 348 -1.53 -19.07 -30.62
CA GLN A 348 -2.95 -18.69 -30.62
C GLN A 348 -3.13 -17.22 -30.25
N CYS A 349 -3.92 -16.48 -31.03
CA CYS A 349 -4.27 -15.10 -30.76
C CYS A 349 -5.19 -14.97 -29.54
N TYR A 350 -4.80 -14.20 -28.53
CA TYR A 350 -5.65 -13.99 -27.35
C TYR A 350 -6.97 -13.25 -27.65
N TYR A 351 -7.02 -12.45 -28.74
CA TYR A 351 -8.18 -11.65 -29.14
C TYR A 351 -9.21 -12.47 -29.96
N CYS A 352 -8.83 -13.01 -31.12
CA CYS A 352 -9.77 -13.76 -32.00
C CYS A 352 -9.70 -15.30 -31.86
N LYS A 353 -8.79 -15.84 -31.05
CA LYS A 353 -8.56 -17.29 -30.85
C LYS A 353 -8.05 -18.06 -32.06
N GLU A 354 -7.77 -17.41 -33.19
CA GLU A 354 -7.15 -18.03 -34.37
C GLU A 354 -5.64 -18.26 -34.20
N LYS A 355 -5.09 -19.24 -34.92
CA LYS A 355 -3.65 -19.57 -34.89
C LYS A 355 -2.86 -18.71 -35.89
N GLY A 356 -1.55 -18.59 -35.66
CA GLY A 356 -0.60 -17.97 -36.60
C GLY A 356 -0.29 -16.50 -36.34
N HIS A 357 -0.87 -15.86 -35.31
CA HIS A 357 -0.56 -14.48 -34.94
C HIS A 357 -0.83 -14.18 -33.45
N ILE A 358 -0.17 -13.14 -32.92
CA ILE A 358 -0.41 -12.61 -31.57
C ILE A 358 -1.45 -11.48 -31.59
N ALA A 359 -2.05 -11.15 -30.44
CA ALA A 359 -3.08 -10.10 -30.32
C ALA A 359 -2.66 -8.72 -30.85
N ARG A 360 -1.35 -8.41 -30.92
CA ARG A 360 -0.82 -7.18 -31.51
C ARG A 360 -0.98 -7.12 -33.04
N ASN A 361 -0.96 -8.27 -33.71
CA ASN A 361 -1.05 -8.40 -35.17
C ASN A 361 -2.40 -8.99 -35.60
N CYS A 362 -3.43 -8.86 -34.75
CA CYS A 362 -4.74 -9.47 -35.00
C CYS A 362 -5.54 -8.62 -36.01
N PRO A 363 -5.93 -9.19 -37.18
CA PRO A 363 -6.72 -8.48 -38.18
C PRO A 363 -8.07 -8.03 -37.62
N ALA A 364 -8.71 -8.86 -36.78
CA ALA A 364 -9.97 -8.52 -36.13
C ALA A 364 -9.83 -7.34 -35.15
N LYS A 365 -8.67 -7.23 -34.47
CA LYS A 365 -8.39 -6.10 -33.58
C LYS A 365 -8.15 -4.82 -34.37
N GLN A 366 -7.41 -4.87 -35.47
CA GLN A 366 -7.19 -3.69 -36.34
C GLN A 366 -8.50 -3.17 -36.93
N LYS A 367 -9.39 -4.05 -37.41
CA LYS A 367 -10.73 -3.66 -37.87
C LYS A 367 -11.56 -3.00 -36.75
N SER A 368 -11.54 -3.55 -35.54
CA SER A 368 -12.26 -2.93 -34.41
C SER A 368 -11.72 -1.54 -34.04
N GLN A 369 -10.41 -1.34 -34.14
CA GLN A 369 -9.77 -0.04 -33.86
C GLN A 369 -10.05 0.99 -34.96
N GLN A 370 -10.16 0.57 -36.23
CA GLN A 370 -10.57 1.44 -37.32
C GLN A 370 -12.03 1.88 -37.16
N VAL A 371 -12.94 0.97 -36.83
CA VAL A 371 -14.35 1.32 -36.57
C VAL A 371 -14.49 2.27 -35.38
N ILE A 372 -13.71 2.08 -34.31
CA ILE A 372 -13.71 3.01 -33.17
C ILE A 372 -13.15 4.37 -33.57
N ALA A 373 -12.06 4.43 -34.34
CA ALA A 373 -11.46 5.69 -34.79
C ALA A 373 -12.37 6.48 -35.75
N GLU A 374 -13.12 5.80 -36.63
CA GLU A 374 -14.12 6.42 -37.52
C GLU A 374 -15.32 6.96 -36.74
N LEU A 375 -15.68 6.33 -35.61
CA LEU A 375 -16.79 6.78 -34.75
C LEU A 375 -16.38 7.90 -33.78
N THR A 376 -15.09 8.11 -33.52
CA THR A 376 -14.60 9.12 -32.56
C THR A 376 -13.86 10.30 -33.22
N GLY A 377 -13.88 10.42 -34.55
CA GLY A 377 -12.99 11.30 -35.32
C GLY A 377 -13.50 12.71 -35.70
N ASN A 378 -14.66 13.18 -35.21
CA ASN A 378 -15.28 14.41 -35.72
C ASN A 378 -15.35 15.61 -34.75
N ASP A 379 -14.70 15.58 -33.58
CA ASP A 379 -14.71 16.72 -32.66
C ASP A 379 -13.28 17.17 -32.31
N ALA A 380 -12.75 18.11 -33.09
CA ALA A 380 -11.53 18.87 -32.77
C ALA A 380 -11.81 20.37 -32.95
N PRO A 381 -11.71 21.21 -31.90
CA PRO A 381 -11.61 22.65 -32.05
C PRO A 381 -10.14 23.07 -32.22
N GLU A 382 -9.89 23.95 -33.19
CA GLU A 382 -8.61 24.58 -33.53
C GLU A 382 -7.93 25.27 -32.33
N PRO A 383 -6.58 25.29 -32.26
CA PRO A 383 -5.86 26.14 -31.34
C PRO A 383 -5.63 27.53 -31.98
N SER A 384 -6.33 28.54 -31.48
CA SER A 384 -6.09 29.95 -31.79
C SER A 384 -4.74 30.39 -31.21
N ALA A 385 -3.85 30.81 -32.11
CA ALA A 385 -2.65 31.56 -31.80
C ALA A 385 -3.02 33.00 -31.47
N ASP A 386 -2.51 33.54 -30.36
CA ASP A 386 -2.41 34.99 -30.21
C ASP A 386 -1.02 35.38 -29.71
N SER A 387 -0.44 36.33 -30.44
CA SER A 387 0.93 36.81 -30.31
C SER A 387 0.92 38.09 -29.49
N GLY A 388 1.77 38.14 -28.45
CA GLY A 388 2.02 39.37 -27.72
C GLY A 388 2.65 40.45 -28.59
N LYS A 389 2.17 41.69 -28.41
CA LYS A 389 2.89 42.96 -28.60
C LYS A 389 2.03 44.12 -28.07
N GLU A 390 2.30 44.55 -26.84
CA GLU A 390 2.65 45.91 -26.38
C GLU A 390 2.58 46.00 -24.85
#